data_AF-A0A2N0X8D2-F1
#
_entry.id   AF-A0A2N0X8D2-F1
#
_cell.length_a   1.000
_cell.length_b   1.000
_cell.length_c   1.000
_cell.angle_alpha   90.00
_cell.angle_beta   90.00
_cell.angle_gamma   90.00
#
_symmetry.space_group_name_H-M   'P 1'
#
loop_
_entity.id
_entity.type
_entity.pdbx_description
1 polymer ?
#
loop_
_entity_poly.entity_id
_entity_poly.type
_entity_poly.pdbx_seq_one_letter_code
_entity_poly.pdbx_strand_id
1 'polypeptide(L)'
;MRYTSDGISPIPGNHTAPADSAGPLPRPRPRARRGAAACALLTASALAGAWLSPAAPAATAVPADSPQPAIPSSPGPKECVPYLGDLLKGNGQFPLGLVPPDYGAQGYEDLPVSPHQEALPRRVDLRDNTQGFNEQVEVALREGSLFVRRVGETQWRDLPTPECLRGQIAGISLNDDALVALDADGWMYTLSNLQSSPDRWGWIRAWGGPVWLGKGLQSPTTRPGAWALSLIGTHTDRVYDTPDGKQQPVSLAKVTQVVALSEDGSRIYSFDPWLARDYSYEVGTPWNSRFQARAISASGSMMFITNKYGDMYTRLSDFDINGSDPAQFRYGWGGDARPAAEDAAQHRLDESTAPIGLPADDWHHQPKIPGRITDRISLHSTAPGSNNRELRVEGWDERGETGFWRKELLGERWEFVPTGQPPAGTELENSPQDRSADTLAEPSPFGYAGELRPGVRLEVGEFAYASPKRDVTLRVGERDYRLVLHTVDGRLGTPLSMRMLPGEGEFGSRPAGLAEGVPRNYMAALEVPEETRAQAAADPALAEFLDGYLDGERFHQVYLKVTPSAMEVIDSPVENAALPLVSDVARLGSVG
;
A
#
# COMPACT_ATOMS: atom_id res chain seq x y z
N MET A 1 4.52 4.06 -39.16
CA MET A 1 4.32 5.15 -40.15
C MET A 1 5.36 6.22 -39.85
N ARG A 2 6.22 6.57 -40.83
CA ARG A 2 7.34 7.51 -40.66
C ARG A 2 6.82 8.96 -40.59
N TYR A 3 7.33 9.78 -39.69
CA TYR A 3 7.37 11.24 -39.90
C TYR A 3 8.74 11.78 -39.49
N THR A 4 9.23 12.63 -40.37
CA THR A 4 10.57 13.20 -40.48
C THR A 4 10.72 14.50 -39.71
N SER A 5 11.93 14.72 -39.20
CA SER A 5 12.51 15.99 -38.76
C SER A 5 12.76 16.97 -39.92
N ASP A 6 12.70 18.27 -39.63
CA ASP A 6 13.48 19.41 -40.20
C ASP A 6 12.77 20.71 -39.73
N GLY A 7 13.39 21.83 -39.36
CA GLY A 7 14.75 22.33 -39.39
C GLY A 7 14.78 23.75 -38.79
N ILE A 8 15.95 24.19 -38.34
CA ILE A 8 16.25 25.44 -37.60
C ILE A 8 16.78 26.53 -38.54
N SER A 9 16.51 27.82 -38.22
CA SER A 9 17.31 29.07 -38.44
C SER A 9 16.60 30.19 -39.23
N PRO A 10 17.05 31.48 -39.16
CA PRO A 10 17.63 32.25 -38.05
C PRO A 10 17.07 33.71 -37.92
N ILE A 11 17.60 34.44 -36.92
CA ILE A 11 17.33 35.85 -36.49
C ILE A 11 17.93 36.90 -37.48
N PRO A 12 17.36 38.12 -37.57
CA PRO A 12 18.00 39.37 -37.07
C PRO A 12 16.95 40.29 -36.39
N GLY A 13 17.19 41.24 -35.48
CA GLY A 13 18.33 42.03 -35.04
C GLY A 13 17.81 43.44 -34.65
N ASN A 14 17.94 43.81 -33.37
CA ASN A 14 17.87 45.12 -32.68
C ASN A 14 17.14 46.34 -33.29
N HIS A 15 16.35 47.05 -32.45
CA HIS A 15 16.43 48.51 -32.26
C HIS A 15 15.76 49.00 -30.95
N THR A 16 16.59 49.57 -30.06
CA THR A 16 16.45 50.78 -29.21
C THR A 16 15.08 51.24 -28.64
N ALA A 17 15.09 51.49 -27.32
CA ALA A 17 14.07 52.15 -26.48
C ALA A 17 13.86 53.66 -26.79
N PRO A 18 12.83 54.33 -26.19
CA PRO A 18 13.01 54.91 -24.84
C PRO A 18 11.79 54.86 -23.92
N ALA A 19 12.03 55.27 -22.67
CA ALA A 19 11.20 55.24 -21.48
C ALA A 19 10.02 56.23 -21.46
N ASP A 20 8.96 55.94 -20.69
CA ASP A 20 8.43 56.93 -19.73
C ASP A 20 7.57 56.35 -18.59
N SER A 21 7.92 56.84 -17.39
CA SER A 21 7.19 57.08 -16.13
C SER A 21 5.79 56.46 -15.82
N ALA A 22 5.72 55.71 -14.71
CA ALA A 22 4.57 55.74 -13.77
C ALA A 22 5.03 55.37 -12.33
N GLY A 23 4.57 56.17 -11.36
CA GLY A 23 4.99 56.17 -9.95
C GLY A 23 4.39 55.07 -9.05
N PRO A 24 4.55 55.18 -7.72
CA PRO A 24 4.91 54.05 -6.85
C PRO A 24 3.72 53.33 -6.22
N LEU A 25 3.79 52.00 -6.19
CA LEU A 25 2.95 51.13 -5.37
C LEU A 25 3.57 50.89 -3.97
N PRO A 26 2.75 50.70 -2.93
CA PRO A 26 3.19 50.73 -1.53
C PRO A 26 3.98 49.49 -1.14
N ARG A 27 5.09 49.72 -0.43
CA ARG A 27 5.98 48.70 0.15
C ARG A 27 5.25 47.87 1.22
N PRO A 28 5.35 46.52 1.21
CA PRO A 28 5.08 45.72 2.39
C PRO A 28 6.25 45.85 3.39
N ARG A 29 5.90 46.03 4.67
CA ARG A 29 6.85 46.11 5.79
C ARG A 29 7.57 44.76 5.96
N PRO A 30 8.91 44.71 6.07
CA PRO A 30 9.61 43.50 6.48
C PRO A 30 9.52 43.40 8.01
N ARG A 31 8.87 42.36 8.54
CA ARG A 31 9.08 41.95 9.93
C ARG A 31 10.41 41.20 9.99
N ALA A 32 11.40 41.86 10.56
CA ALA A 32 12.65 41.25 10.95
C ALA A 32 12.41 40.21 12.06
N ARG A 33 12.74 38.95 11.79
CA ARG A 33 13.17 38.01 12.83
C ARG A 33 14.65 37.69 12.56
N ARG A 34 15.52 38.34 13.33
CA ARG A 34 16.90 37.91 13.54
C ARG A 34 16.88 36.91 14.70
N GLY A 35 17.50 35.75 14.50
CA GLY A 35 17.65 34.75 15.55
C GLY A 35 18.29 33.45 15.08
N ALA A 36 19.57 33.56 14.67
CA ALA A 36 20.61 32.53 14.66
C ALA A 36 20.32 31.15 14.04
N ALA A 37 20.90 30.94 12.85
CA ALA A 37 21.45 29.65 12.47
C ALA A 37 22.50 29.22 13.51
N ALA A 38 22.29 28.06 14.13
CA ALA A 38 23.33 27.31 14.83
C ALA A 38 23.33 25.90 14.26
N CYS A 39 24.34 25.64 13.44
CA CYS A 39 24.64 24.34 12.88
C CYS A 39 25.43 23.52 13.91
N ALA A 40 25.03 22.26 14.05
CA ALA A 40 25.84 21.10 14.44
C ALA A 40 26.35 20.95 15.89
N LEU A 41 26.38 19.66 16.27
CA LEU A 41 27.03 19.02 17.42
C LEU A 41 26.27 19.04 18.76
N LEU A 42 25.18 18.26 18.83
CA LEU A 42 24.90 17.53 20.06
C LEU A 42 25.56 16.16 19.96
N THR A 43 26.71 16.08 20.62
CA THR A 43 27.43 14.86 20.94
C THR A 43 26.51 13.87 21.66
N ALA A 44 26.47 12.66 21.14
CA ALA A 44 25.88 11.48 21.77
C ALA A 44 26.53 11.23 23.14
N SER A 45 25.94 11.69 24.24
CA SER A 45 26.29 11.30 25.62
C SER A 45 25.28 11.86 26.64
N ALA A 46 24.01 11.44 26.59
CA ALA A 46 23.08 11.63 27.72
C ALA A 46 21.79 10.79 27.65
N LEU A 47 21.81 9.55 27.15
CA LEU A 47 20.64 8.64 27.24
C LEU A 47 21.10 7.18 27.42
N ALA A 48 21.98 6.94 28.40
CA ALA A 48 22.42 5.60 28.79
C ALA A 48 21.70 5.09 30.06
N GLY A 49 20.46 5.51 30.30
CA GLY A 49 19.75 5.14 31.52
C GLY A 49 18.24 5.24 31.39
N ALA A 50 17.63 4.34 30.61
CA ALA A 50 16.24 3.86 30.77
C ALA A 50 15.83 2.88 29.65
N TRP A 51 16.64 1.87 29.32
CA TRP A 51 16.22 0.82 28.36
C TRP A 51 16.68 -0.56 28.82
N LEU A 52 16.22 -0.94 30.00
CA LEU A 52 16.10 -2.34 30.39
C LEU A 52 14.68 -2.51 30.93
N SER A 53 13.70 -2.49 30.02
CA SER A 53 12.41 -3.09 30.37
C SER A 53 12.66 -4.60 30.49
N PRO A 54 12.38 -5.23 31.65
CA PRO A 54 12.38 -6.68 31.72
C PRO A 54 11.35 -7.17 30.70
N ALA A 55 11.73 -8.15 29.88
CA ALA A 55 10.79 -8.87 29.03
C ALA A 55 9.65 -9.38 29.93
N ALA A 56 8.49 -8.74 29.85
CA ALA A 56 7.32 -9.20 30.56
C ALA A 56 6.84 -10.48 29.86
N PRO A 57 6.78 -11.63 30.55
CA PRO A 57 6.07 -12.77 30.04
C PRO A 57 4.59 -12.50 30.31
N ALA A 58 3.83 -12.13 29.29
CA ALA A 58 2.38 -12.12 29.39
C ALA A 58 1.80 -12.51 28.04
N ALA A 59 1.24 -13.71 27.99
CA ALA A 59 0.26 -14.09 26.98
C ALA A 59 -0.75 -12.95 26.85
N THR A 60 -0.64 -12.17 25.78
CA THR A 60 -1.55 -11.07 25.51
C THR A 60 -2.89 -11.70 25.19
N ALA A 61 -3.88 -11.47 26.06
CA ALA A 61 -5.26 -11.73 25.72
C ALA A 61 -5.60 -10.79 24.56
N VAL A 62 -5.46 -11.29 23.33
CA VAL A 62 -6.03 -10.66 22.15
C VAL A 62 -7.55 -10.75 22.34
N PRO A 63 -8.29 -9.63 22.34
CA PRO A 63 -9.74 -9.69 22.36
C PRO A 63 -10.25 -10.56 21.21
N ALA A 64 -11.38 -11.24 21.40
CA ALA A 64 -11.98 -12.08 20.36
C ALA A 64 -12.19 -11.30 19.03
N ASP A 65 -12.37 -9.98 19.12
CA ASP A 65 -12.63 -9.07 18.01
C ASP A 65 -11.37 -8.56 17.28
N SER A 66 -10.20 -9.10 17.63
CA SER A 66 -8.96 -8.97 16.86
C SER A 66 -8.55 -10.35 16.31
N PRO A 67 -9.33 -10.92 15.36
CA PRO A 67 -9.13 -12.26 14.86
C PRO A 67 -7.72 -12.40 14.28
N GLN A 68 -6.99 -13.37 14.80
CA GLN A 68 -5.73 -13.80 14.22
C GLN A 68 -6.01 -14.68 13.01
N PRO A 69 -5.22 -14.58 11.93
CA PRO A 69 -5.38 -15.52 10.84
C PRO A 69 -5.06 -16.94 11.32
N ALA A 70 -5.82 -17.91 10.80
CA ALA A 70 -5.52 -19.32 11.01
C ALA A 70 -4.35 -19.74 10.13
N ILE A 71 -3.19 -19.96 10.73
CA ILE A 71 -1.97 -20.34 10.00
C ILE A 71 -1.75 -21.85 10.09
N PRO A 72 -1.57 -22.56 8.96
CA PRO A 72 -1.26 -23.98 8.97
C PRO A 72 0.02 -24.28 9.78
N SER A 73 -0.02 -25.29 10.65
CA SER A 73 1.19 -25.77 11.31
C SER A 73 2.12 -26.42 10.28
N SER A 74 3.37 -25.95 10.21
CA SER A 74 4.35 -26.43 9.25
C SER A 74 5.76 -26.41 9.85
N PRO A 75 6.65 -27.35 9.47
CA PRO A 75 8.02 -27.41 9.99
C PRO A 75 8.92 -26.25 9.52
N GLY A 76 8.47 -25.41 8.58
CA GLY A 76 9.24 -24.32 8.01
C GLY A 76 9.20 -24.31 6.48
N PRO A 77 9.75 -23.27 5.84
CA PRO A 77 9.87 -23.22 4.38
C PRO A 77 10.84 -24.30 3.89
N LYS A 78 10.72 -24.70 2.62
CA LYS A 78 11.58 -25.74 2.04
C LYS A 78 13.03 -25.30 1.98
N GLU A 79 13.89 -26.04 2.68
CA GLU A 79 15.31 -25.72 2.85
C GLU A 79 16.16 -25.83 1.57
N CYS A 80 15.67 -26.47 0.51
CA CYS A 80 16.39 -26.54 -0.77
C CYS A 80 16.33 -25.22 -1.56
N VAL A 81 15.36 -24.35 -1.22
CA VAL A 81 15.28 -23.01 -1.80
C VAL A 81 16.34 -22.13 -1.14
N PRO A 82 17.19 -21.42 -1.89
CA PRO A 82 18.23 -20.56 -1.31
C PRO A 82 17.64 -19.51 -0.35
N TYR A 83 18.32 -19.27 0.77
CA TYR A 83 17.85 -18.32 1.78
C TYR A 83 17.75 -16.90 1.21
N LEU A 84 18.84 -16.36 0.68
CA LEU A 84 18.93 -15.02 0.06
C LEU A 84 19.24 -15.10 -1.45
N GLY A 85 18.89 -16.21 -2.10
CA GLY A 85 19.23 -16.43 -3.51
C GLY A 85 20.72 -16.71 -3.75
N ASP A 86 21.09 -16.65 -5.02
CA ASP A 86 22.48 -16.63 -5.51
C ASP A 86 22.92 -15.18 -5.82
N LEU A 87 23.85 -14.66 -5.01
CA LEU A 87 24.34 -13.28 -5.10
C LEU A 87 25.05 -12.97 -6.43
N LEU A 88 25.56 -13.97 -7.14
CA LEU A 88 26.26 -13.79 -8.42
C LEU A 88 25.28 -13.59 -9.59
N LYS A 89 24.04 -14.05 -9.44
CA LYS A 89 22.96 -13.90 -10.43
C LYS A 89 22.08 -12.66 -10.19
N GLY A 90 22.34 -11.90 -9.12
CA GLY A 90 21.61 -10.68 -8.76
C GLY A 90 20.24 -10.93 -8.15
N ASN A 91 20.10 -11.98 -7.33
CA ASN A 91 18.79 -12.48 -6.93
C ASN A 91 18.07 -11.60 -5.89
N GLY A 92 16.79 -11.37 -6.16
CA GLY A 92 15.77 -10.80 -5.27
C GLY A 92 16.16 -9.54 -4.53
N GLN A 93 16.13 -8.46 -5.30
CA GLN A 93 16.44 -7.11 -4.83
C GLN A 93 17.84 -6.99 -4.22
N PHE A 94 18.79 -7.91 -4.37
CA PHE A 94 20.18 -7.66 -3.92
C PHE A 94 21.18 -7.58 -5.09
N PRO A 95 21.88 -6.44 -5.26
CA PRO A 95 21.72 -5.17 -4.52
C PRO A 95 20.47 -4.37 -4.96
N LEU A 96 19.76 -3.80 -3.98
CA LEU A 96 18.43 -3.15 -4.02
C LEU A 96 18.15 -2.33 -5.27
N GLY A 97 17.46 -2.93 -6.25
CA GLY A 97 17.02 -2.22 -7.47
C GLY A 97 18.13 -1.49 -8.23
N LEU A 98 19.41 -1.74 -7.89
CA LEU A 98 20.57 -1.03 -8.44
C LEU A 98 20.98 -1.61 -9.79
N VAL A 99 20.63 -2.86 -10.03
CA VAL A 99 20.86 -3.52 -11.32
C VAL A 99 19.56 -3.45 -12.11
N PRO A 100 19.50 -2.63 -13.18
CA PRO A 100 18.33 -2.60 -14.03
C PRO A 100 18.14 -3.96 -14.71
N PRO A 101 16.89 -4.34 -15.02
CA PRO A 101 16.65 -5.50 -15.87
C PRO A 101 17.34 -5.32 -17.22
N ASP A 102 17.91 -6.39 -17.76
CA ASP A 102 18.59 -6.36 -19.06
C ASP A 102 17.62 -6.52 -20.25
N TYR A 103 16.36 -6.88 -19.98
CA TYR A 103 15.34 -7.19 -20.99
C TYR A 103 15.83 -8.19 -22.05
N GLY A 104 16.77 -9.06 -21.67
CA GLY A 104 17.42 -10.02 -22.55
C GLY A 104 16.76 -11.39 -22.54
N ALA A 105 17.32 -12.30 -23.33
CA ALA A 105 16.84 -13.68 -23.47
C ALA A 105 17.95 -14.71 -23.24
N GLN A 106 19.07 -14.32 -22.64
CA GLN A 106 20.21 -15.21 -22.43
C GLN A 106 19.82 -16.38 -21.51
N GLY A 107 20.10 -17.62 -21.96
CA GLY A 107 19.70 -18.84 -21.26
C GLY A 107 18.26 -19.32 -21.55
N TYR A 108 17.45 -18.57 -22.31
CA TYR A 108 16.08 -18.99 -22.64
C TYR A 108 16.03 -20.24 -23.51
N GLU A 109 16.90 -20.32 -24.53
CA GLU A 109 16.95 -21.47 -25.43
C GLU A 109 17.45 -22.75 -24.73
N ASP A 110 18.18 -22.60 -23.62
CA ASP A 110 18.69 -23.70 -22.80
C ASP A 110 17.60 -24.29 -21.88
N LEU A 111 16.47 -23.59 -21.71
CA LEU A 111 15.34 -24.10 -20.91
C LEU A 111 14.70 -25.30 -21.62
N PRO A 112 14.44 -26.42 -20.93
CA PRO A 112 13.80 -27.59 -21.53
C PRO A 112 12.44 -27.26 -22.13
N VAL A 113 12.19 -27.73 -23.34
CA VAL A 113 10.86 -27.68 -23.93
C VAL A 113 9.93 -28.57 -23.14
N SER A 114 8.80 -28.03 -22.70
CA SER A 114 7.89 -28.80 -21.88
C SER A 114 7.22 -29.91 -22.71
N PRO A 115 7.13 -31.16 -22.24
CA PRO A 115 6.35 -32.19 -22.90
C PRO A 115 4.83 -31.95 -22.75
N HIS A 116 4.40 -31.04 -21.87
CA HIS A 116 3.01 -30.79 -21.52
C HIS A 116 2.34 -29.67 -22.35
N GLN A 117 2.83 -29.40 -23.57
CA GLN A 117 2.34 -28.30 -24.42
C GLN A 117 0.81 -28.24 -24.53
N GLU A 118 0.16 -29.39 -24.71
CA GLU A 118 -1.29 -29.48 -24.94
C GLU A 118 -2.12 -29.21 -23.68
N ALA A 119 -1.55 -29.41 -22.49
CA ALA A 119 -2.21 -29.15 -21.21
C ALA A 119 -2.02 -27.69 -20.73
N LEU A 120 -1.16 -26.94 -21.40
CA LEU A 120 -0.81 -25.57 -21.05
C LEU A 120 -1.70 -24.56 -21.78
N PRO A 121 -1.94 -23.38 -21.19
CA PRO A 121 -2.86 -22.42 -21.75
C PRO A 121 -2.36 -21.91 -23.10
N ARG A 122 -3.27 -21.78 -24.06
CA ARG A 122 -2.95 -21.18 -25.37
C ARG A 122 -2.71 -19.67 -25.25
N ARG A 123 -3.37 -19.01 -24.30
CA ARG A 123 -3.31 -17.57 -24.00
C ARG A 123 -3.33 -17.36 -22.50
N VAL A 124 -2.65 -16.32 -22.03
CA VAL A 124 -2.73 -15.87 -20.64
C VAL A 124 -3.37 -14.47 -20.62
N ASP A 125 -4.70 -14.44 -20.54
CA ASP A 125 -5.46 -13.18 -20.62
C ASP A 125 -5.74 -12.55 -19.25
N LEU A 126 -5.64 -13.30 -18.16
CA LEU A 126 -5.82 -12.81 -16.79
C LEU A 126 -4.65 -13.27 -15.93
N ARG A 127 -4.21 -12.39 -15.02
CA ARG A 127 -3.32 -12.74 -13.92
C ARG A 127 -4.16 -13.29 -12.77
N ASP A 128 -3.89 -14.51 -12.36
CA ASP A 128 -4.53 -15.18 -11.22
C ASP A 128 -3.53 -16.13 -10.55
N ASN A 129 -4.00 -16.94 -9.59
CA ASN A 129 -3.10 -17.83 -8.86
C ASN A 129 -2.61 -19.07 -9.61
N THR A 130 -2.94 -19.21 -10.90
CA THR A 130 -2.53 -20.31 -11.77
C THR A 130 -1.76 -19.85 -13.00
N GLN A 131 -1.74 -18.57 -13.31
CA GLN A 131 -1.03 -18.02 -14.45
C GLN A 131 -0.86 -16.50 -14.33
N GLY A 132 0.16 -15.96 -14.98
CA GLY A 132 0.40 -14.52 -15.02
C GLY A 132 1.37 -14.12 -16.13
N PHE A 133 1.53 -12.81 -16.31
CA PHE A 133 2.36 -12.26 -17.36
C PHE A 133 2.96 -10.91 -16.94
N ASN A 134 4.12 -10.58 -17.53
CA ASN A 134 4.70 -9.24 -17.55
C ASN A 134 5.06 -8.88 -19.00
N GLU A 135 5.92 -7.88 -19.21
CA GLU A 135 6.33 -7.44 -20.54
C GLU A 135 7.19 -8.47 -21.32
N GLN A 136 7.81 -9.42 -20.63
CA GLN A 136 8.78 -10.36 -21.20
C GLN A 136 8.25 -11.80 -21.29
N VAL A 137 7.56 -12.26 -20.24
CA VAL A 137 7.17 -13.65 -20.08
C VAL A 137 5.72 -13.82 -19.67
N GLU A 138 5.17 -14.96 -20.07
CA GLU A 138 3.97 -15.55 -19.51
C GLU A 138 4.36 -16.80 -18.71
N VAL A 139 3.74 -16.99 -17.54
CA VAL A 139 3.98 -18.13 -16.66
C VAL A 139 2.66 -18.83 -16.37
N ALA A 140 2.69 -20.16 -16.38
CA ALA A 140 1.56 -21.01 -16.02
C ALA A 140 1.97 -22.03 -14.95
N LEU A 141 1.05 -22.29 -14.02
CA LEU A 141 1.13 -23.33 -12.99
C LEU A 141 0.20 -24.49 -13.39
N ARG A 142 0.74 -25.70 -13.53
CA ARG A 142 -0.04 -26.93 -13.69
C ARG A 142 0.54 -28.03 -12.82
N GLU A 143 -0.32 -28.69 -12.05
CA GLU A 143 0.06 -29.82 -11.18
C GLU A 143 1.28 -29.52 -10.30
N GLY A 144 1.33 -28.30 -9.73
CA GLY A 144 2.44 -27.85 -8.89
C GLY A 144 3.76 -27.54 -9.60
N SER A 145 3.78 -27.56 -10.94
CA SER A 145 4.94 -27.24 -11.77
C SER A 145 4.75 -25.94 -12.54
N LEU A 146 5.84 -25.20 -12.73
CA LEU A 146 5.85 -23.91 -13.42
C LEU A 146 6.40 -24.04 -14.83
N PHE A 147 5.71 -23.37 -15.75
CA PHE A 147 6.05 -23.31 -17.16
C PHE A 147 6.11 -21.85 -17.58
N VAL A 148 7.03 -21.54 -18.49
CA VAL A 148 7.27 -20.20 -18.98
C VAL A 148 7.32 -20.18 -20.49
N ARG A 149 6.87 -19.08 -21.08
CA ARG A 149 7.16 -18.73 -22.47
C ARG A 149 7.38 -17.23 -22.58
N ARG A 150 8.05 -16.76 -23.63
CA ARG A 150 8.08 -15.33 -23.93
C ARG A 150 6.70 -14.88 -24.41
N VAL A 151 6.36 -13.63 -24.09
CA VAL A 151 5.14 -13.00 -24.60
C VAL A 151 5.16 -13.06 -26.14
N GLY A 152 4.05 -13.51 -26.72
CA GLY A 152 3.91 -13.68 -28.16
C GLY A 152 4.42 -15.01 -28.73
N GLU A 153 5.07 -15.86 -27.92
CA GLU A 153 5.42 -17.22 -28.31
C GLU A 153 4.30 -18.22 -28.01
N THR A 154 4.37 -19.38 -28.65
CA THR A 154 3.41 -20.48 -28.43
C THR A 154 3.98 -21.64 -27.64
N GLN A 155 5.31 -21.83 -27.70
CA GLN A 155 5.99 -22.97 -27.11
C GLN A 155 6.32 -22.72 -25.64
N TRP A 156 5.80 -23.57 -24.77
CA TRP A 156 6.10 -23.54 -23.35
C TRP A 156 7.41 -24.26 -23.02
N ARG A 157 8.13 -23.76 -22.02
CA ARG A 157 9.35 -24.36 -21.48
C ARG A 157 9.20 -24.54 -19.98
N ASP A 158 9.94 -25.47 -19.41
CA ASP A 158 9.93 -25.68 -17.97
C ASP A 158 10.65 -24.50 -17.30
N LEU A 159 9.99 -23.85 -16.33
CA LEU A 159 10.60 -22.77 -15.57
C LEU A 159 11.59 -23.38 -14.55
N PRO A 160 12.85 -22.89 -14.47
CA PRO A 160 13.82 -23.38 -13.49
C PRO A 160 13.30 -23.26 -12.05
N THR A 161 12.94 -24.39 -11.46
CA THR A 161 12.32 -24.47 -10.13
C THR A 161 13.13 -25.42 -9.24
N PRO A 162 13.45 -25.05 -7.98
CA PRO A 162 14.10 -25.93 -7.03
C PRO A 162 13.37 -27.26 -6.89
N GLU A 163 14.11 -28.36 -6.80
CA GLU A 163 13.53 -29.71 -6.85
C GLU A 163 12.47 -29.94 -5.78
N CYS A 164 12.67 -29.39 -4.57
CA CYS A 164 11.71 -29.51 -3.48
C CYS A 164 10.42 -28.69 -3.67
N LEU A 165 10.38 -27.75 -4.62
CA LEU A 165 9.17 -26.99 -4.96
C LEU A 165 8.43 -27.60 -6.15
N ARG A 166 9.11 -28.38 -6.99
CA ARG A 166 8.50 -28.98 -8.18
C ARG A 166 7.37 -29.92 -7.77
N GLY A 167 6.18 -29.69 -8.30
CA GLY A 167 4.97 -30.44 -7.94
C GLY A 167 4.37 -30.07 -6.58
N GLN A 168 4.91 -29.08 -5.87
CA GLN A 168 4.45 -28.68 -4.53
C GLN A 168 3.85 -27.27 -4.47
N ILE A 169 3.88 -26.52 -5.58
CA ILE A 169 3.34 -25.15 -5.64
C ILE A 169 1.81 -25.20 -5.70
N ALA A 170 1.15 -24.56 -4.75
CA ALA A 170 -0.31 -24.46 -4.67
C ALA A 170 -0.86 -23.26 -5.46
N GLY A 171 -0.08 -22.19 -5.60
CA GLY A 171 -0.47 -21.01 -6.35
C GLY A 171 0.71 -20.08 -6.64
N ILE A 172 0.55 -19.20 -7.63
CA ILE A 172 1.53 -18.17 -7.99
C ILE A 172 0.91 -16.78 -8.02
N SER A 173 1.73 -15.74 -8.05
CA SER A 173 1.31 -14.42 -8.49
C SER A 173 2.53 -13.72 -9.08
N LEU A 174 2.45 -13.36 -10.35
CA LEU A 174 3.51 -12.68 -11.08
C LEU A 174 3.13 -11.20 -11.22
N ASN A 175 4.04 -10.30 -10.84
CA ASN A 175 3.95 -8.87 -11.08
C ASN A 175 5.32 -8.28 -11.35
N ASP A 176 5.41 -7.43 -12.37
CA ASP A 176 6.65 -6.77 -12.77
C ASP A 176 7.80 -7.79 -12.96
N ASP A 177 8.92 -7.63 -12.26
CA ASP A 177 10.08 -8.52 -12.34
C ASP A 177 10.08 -9.66 -11.31
N ALA A 178 8.98 -9.88 -10.59
CA ALA A 178 8.88 -10.89 -9.55
C ALA A 178 7.66 -11.82 -9.71
N LEU A 179 7.82 -13.04 -9.21
CA LEU A 179 6.76 -14.00 -8.98
C LEU A 179 6.87 -14.50 -7.55
N VAL A 180 5.75 -14.51 -6.83
CA VAL A 180 5.63 -15.23 -5.56
C VAL A 180 4.90 -16.54 -5.81
N ALA A 181 5.46 -17.63 -5.29
CA ALA A 181 4.82 -18.94 -5.25
C ALA A 181 4.49 -19.28 -3.80
N LEU A 182 3.33 -19.89 -3.57
CA LEU A 182 2.95 -20.51 -2.31
C LEU A 182 3.03 -22.03 -2.43
N ASP A 183 3.56 -22.71 -1.42
CA ASP A 183 3.34 -24.15 -1.28
C ASP A 183 1.99 -24.45 -0.60
N ALA A 184 1.66 -25.73 -0.42
CA ALA A 184 0.40 -26.16 0.18
C ALA A 184 0.22 -25.71 1.65
N ASP A 185 1.32 -25.48 2.37
CA ASP A 185 1.31 -24.94 3.74
C ASP A 185 1.25 -23.41 3.75
N GLY A 186 1.30 -22.76 2.58
CA GLY A 186 1.23 -21.33 2.41
C GLY A 186 2.57 -20.60 2.53
N TRP A 187 3.72 -21.28 2.57
CA TRP A 187 5.02 -20.59 2.62
C TRP A 187 5.27 -19.81 1.33
N MET A 188 5.71 -18.56 1.48
CA MET A 188 6.06 -17.68 0.36
C MET A 188 7.49 -17.93 -0.13
N TYR A 189 7.62 -18.09 -1.45
CA TYR A 189 8.90 -18.15 -2.16
C TYR A 189 8.89 -17.15 -3.31
N THR A 190 9.95 -16.35 -3.43
CA THR A 190 10.05 -15.32 -4.46
C THR A 190 11.01 -15.76 -5.54
N LEU A 191 10.57 -15.73 -6.79
CA LEU A 191 11.40 -15.76 -7.98
C LEU A 191 11.53 -14.33 -8.50
N SER A 192 12.76 -13.85 -8.68
CA SER A 192 13.02 -12.46 -9.10
C SER A 192 13.73 -12.37 -10.44
N ASN A 193 13.84 -11.14 -10.96
CA ASN A 193 14.44 -10.78 -12.24
C ASN A 193 13.72 -11.34 -13.47
N LEU A 194 12.41 -11.56 -13.39
CA LEU A 194 11.61 -12.09 -14.51
C LEU A 194 11.45 -11.11 -15.70
N GLN A 195 11.94 -9.88 -15.57
CA GLN A 195 12.15 -8.95 -16.69
C GLN A 195 13.54 -9.05 -17.32
N SER A 196 14.44 -9.86 -16.77
CA SER A 196 15.80 -10.08 -17.28
C SER A 196 15.94 -11.45 -17.96
N SER A 197 17.10 -11.65 -18.59
CA SER A 197 17.57 -12.93 -19.10
C SER A 197 17.42 -14.07 -18.06
N PRO A 198 16.94 -15.27 -18.48
CA PRO A 198 16.77 -16.43 -17.59
C PRO A 198 17.97 -16.84 -16.74
N ASP A 199 19.20 -16.58 -17.18
CA ASP A 199 20.40 -16.87 -16.38
C ASP A 199 20.54 -16.01 -15.10
N ARG A 200 19.77 -14.91 -15.00
CA ARG A 200 19.67 -14.02 -13.83
C ARG A 200 18.48 -14.32 -12.92
N TRP A 201 17.61 -15.27 -13.29
CA TRP A 201 16.49 -15.64 -12.45
C TRP A 201 16.97 -16.39 -11.21
N GLY A 202 16.34 -16.11 -10.07
CA GLY A 202 16.64 -16.89 -8.87
C GLY A 202 15.61 -16.79 -7.77
N TRP A 203 15.61 -17.86 -6.98
CA TRP A 203 14.65 -18.13 -5.93
C TRP A 203 15.17 -17.72 -4.56
N ILE A 204 14.26 -17.19 -3.74
CA ILE A 204 14.48 -16.75 -2.37
C ILE A 204 13.37 -17.32 -1.49
N ARG A 205 13.72 -17.86 -0.33
CA ARG A 205 12.76 -18.26 0.71
C ARG A 205 12.70 -17.34 1.92
N ALA A 206 13.68 -16.44 2.07
CA ALA A 206 13.61 -15.45 3.13
C ALA A 206 12.44 -14.50 2.87
N TRP A 207 11.77 -14.09 3.94
CA TRP A 207 10.70 -13.11 3.91
C TRP A 207 10.55 -12.50 5.31
N GLY A 208 10.33 -11.19 5.33
CA GLY A 208 10.14 -10.42 6.55
C GLY A 208 11.43 -9.80 7.07
N GLY A 209 11.22 -8.90 8.03
CA GLY A 209 12.20 -7.94 8.46
C GLY A 209 13.27 -8.44 9.43
N PRO A 210 14.34 -7.65 9.60
CA PRO A 210 14.61 -6.45 8.81
C PRO A 210 15.16 -6.81 7.41
N VAL A 211 14.65 -6.16 6.35
CA VAL A 211 15.23 -6.20 4.98
C VAL A 211 15.46 -7.63 4.45
N TRP A 212 14.40 -8.43 4.29
CA TRP A 212 14.50 -9.81 3.81
C TRP A 212 15.34 -10.77 4.67
N LEU A 213 15.71 -10.42 5.91
CA LEU A 213 16.48 -11.31 6.79
C LEU A 213 15.60 -12.23 7.66
N GLY A 214 14.29 -12.21 7.44
CA GLY A 214 13.34 -13.10 8.11
C GLY A 214 13.39 -14.53 7.59
N LYS A 215 13.06 -15.48 8.46
CA LYS A 215 13.11 -16.94 8.19
C LYS A 215 12.02 -17.45 7.22
N GLY A 216 11.32 -16.56 6.52
CA GLY A 216 10.15 -16.86 5.71
C GLY A 216 8.85 -16.57 6.46
N LEU A 217 7.76 -16.41 5.71
CA LEU A 217 6.42 -16.13 6.22
C LEU A 217 5.39 -16.95 5.43
N GLN A 218 4.33 -17.39 6.12
CA GLN A 218 3.19 -18.06 5.49
C GLN A 218 2.12 -17.04 5.12
N SER A 219 1.49 -17.22 3.97
CA SER A 219 0.22 -16.58 3.65
C SER A 219 -0.89 -17.21 4.50
N PRO A 220 -1.86 -16.43 5.01
CA PRO A 220 -3.01 -16.95 5.75
C PRO A 220 -4.00 -17.72 4.85
N THR A 221 -3.81 -17.67 3.53
CA THR A 221 -4.63 -18.38 2.56
C THR A 221 -3.82 -18.78 1.33
N THR A 222 -4.12 -19.95 0.79
CA THR A 222 -3.67 -20.40 -0.54
C THR A 222 -4.83 -20.44 -1.54
N ARG A 223 -6.03 -20.03 -1.13
CA ARG A 223 -7.25 -20.07 -1.94
C ARG A 223 -7.06 -19.22 -3.21
N PRO A 224 -7.31 -19.77 -4.41
CA PRO A 224 -7.26 -19.00 -5.65
C PRO A 224 -8.14 -17.74 -5.59
N GLY A 225 -7.60 -16.62 -6.09
CA GLY A 225 -8.25 -15.31 -6.09
C GLY A 225 -8.23 -14.60 -4.74
N ALA A 226 -7.72 -15.22 -3.67
CA ALA A 226 -7.74 -14.64 -2.32
C ALA A 226 -6.43 -13.95 -1.92
N TRP A 227 -5.43 -13.93 -2.80
CA TRP A 227 -4.15 -13.27 -2.55
C TRP A 227 -3.45 -12.87 -3.86
N ALA A 228 -2.62 -11.84 -3.80
CA ALA A 228 -1.89 -11.34 -4.95
C ALA A 228 -0.54 -10.73 -4.55
N LEU A 229 0.44 -10.84 -5.45
CA LEU A 229 1.67 -10.07 -5.42
C LEU A 229 1.45 -8.73 -6.13
N SER A 230 1.95 -7.69 -5.49
CA SER A 230 2.08 -6.34 -5.98
C SER A 230 3.54 -5.91 -5.87
N LEU A 231 4.09 -5.36 -6.94
CA LEU A 231 5.42 -4.78 -6.99
C LEU A 231 5.35 -3.45 -7.74
N ILE A 232 5.88 -2.39 -7.15
CA ILE A 232 6.10 -1.11 -7.83
C ILE A 232 7.57 -0.96 -8.18
N GLY A 233 7.87 -0.94 -9.48
CA GLY A 233 9.22 -0.97 -10.01
C GLY A 233 9.78 0.42 -10.34
N THR A 234 11.07 0.63 -10.14
CA THR A 234 11.78 1.86 -10.55
C THR A 234 11.88 2.02 -12.07
N HIS A 235 11.63 0.96 -12.85
CA HIS A 235 11.75 0.97 -14.31
C HIS A 235 10.41 0.94 -15.03
N THR A 236 9.49 0.08 -14.58
CA THR A 236 8.14 -0.05 -15.14
C THR A 236 7.24 1.05 -14.62
N ASP A 237 7.12 1.25 -13.30
CA ASP A 237 6.19 2.23 -12.73
C ASP A 237 6.80 3.61 -12.55
N ARG A 238 8.03 3.68 -12.04
CA ARG A 238 8.86 4.90 -11.83
C ARG A 238 8.35 5.87 -10.78
N VAL A 239 7.05 6.14 -10.77
CA VAL A 239 6.38 7.10 -9.90
C VAL A 239 5.04 6.55 -9.40
N TYR A 240 4.58 7.10 -8.28
CA TYR A 240 3.20 6.98 -7.84
C TYR A 240 2.54 8.36 -7.81
N ASP A 241 1.25 8.38 -8.12
CA ASP A 241 0.40 9.57 -8.11
C ASP A 241 -0.14 9.79 -6.69
N THR A 242 0.09 10.97 -6.13
CA THR A 242 -0.37 11.34 -4.78
C THR A 242 -1.69 12.12 -4.84
N PRO A 243 -2.51 12.10 -3.78
CA PRO A 243 -3.83 12.75 -3.77
C PRO A 243 -3.82 14.26 -4.04
N ASP A 244 -2.69 14.93 -3.83
CA ASP A 244 -2.47 16.35 -4.16
C ASP A 244 -2.05 16.58 -5.63
N GLY A 245 -2.17 15.55 -6.48
CA GLY A 245 -1.95 15.62 -7.93
C GLY A 245 -0.49 15.60 -8.36
N LYS A 246 0.44 15.19 -7.50
CA LYS A 246 1.86 15.09 -7.81
C LYS A 246 2.26 13.66 -8.17
N GLN A 247 3.34 13.53 -8.93
CA GLN A 247 3.98 12.25 -9.20
C GLN A 247 5.28 12.19 -8.41
N GLN A 248 5.31 11.34 -7.38
CA GLN A 248 6.46 11.20 -6.50
C GLN A 248 7.29 9.97 -6.92
N PRO A 249 8.62 10.04 -6.79
CA PRO A 249 9.51 8.97 -7.24
C PRO A 249 9.41 7.74 -6.32
N VAL A 250 9.50 6.56 -6.93
CA VAL A 250 9.62 5.29 -6.22
C VAL A 250 11.02 5.19 -5.56
N SER A 251 11.11 4.56 -4.38
CA SER A 251 12.39 4.34 -3.72
C SER A 251 13.30 3.42 -4.55
N LEU A 252 14.61 3.52 -4.32
CA LEU A 252 15.56 2.56 -4.93
C LEU A 252 15.32 1.12 -4.48
N ALA A 253 14.67 0.92 -3.33
CA ALA A 253 14.33 -0.39 -2.81
C ALA A 253 13.13 -1.05 -3.52
N LYS A 254 12.42 -0.31 -4.39
CA LYS A 254 11.09 -0.69 -4.91
C LYS A 254 10.11 -0.87 -3.74
N VAL A 255 8.87 -1.28 -4.03
CA VAL A 255 7.93 -1.76 -3.00
C VAL A 255 7.41 -3.11 -3.40
N THR A 256 7.67 -4.13 -2.59
CA THR A 256 7.17 -5.50 -2.80
C THR A 256 6.15 -5.80 -1.73
N GLN A 257 4.94 -6.15 -2.12
CA GLN A 257 3.84 -6.39 -1.21
C GLN A 257 3.05 -7.62 -1.66
N VAL A 258 2.84 -8.57 -0.75
CA VAL A 258 1.83 -9.62 -0.93
C VAL A 258 0.61 -9.24 -0.11
N VAL A 259 -0.55 -9.26 -0.75
CA VAL A 259 -1.84 -9.02 -0.09
C VAL A 259 -2.64 -10.30 -0.03
N ALA A 260 -3.32 -10.55 1.07
CA ALA A 260 -4.12 -11.75 1.28
C ALA A 260 -5.41 -11.44 2.04
N LEU A 261 -6.53 -12.00 1.58
CA LEU A 261 -7.82 -11.87 2.24
C LEU A 261 -7.91 -12.77 3.47
N SER A 262 -8.63 -12.30 4.49
CA SER A 262 -9.18 -13.18 5.53
C SER A 262 -10.16 -14.20 4.95
N GLU A 263 -10.50 -15.22 5.73
CA GLU A 263 -11.46 -16.26 5.32
C GLU A 263 -12.81 -15.67 4.89
N ASP A 264 -13.32 -14.71 5.65
CA ASP A 264 -14.57 -13.99 5.39
C ASP A 264 -14.43 -12.81 4.42
N GLY A 265 -13.20 -12.47 4.02
CA GLY A 265 -12.93 -11.38 3.08
C GLY A 265 -13.06 -9.96 3.62
N SER A 266 -13.35 -9.78 4.92
CA SER A 266 -13.50 -8.44 5.51
C SER A 266 -12.17 -7.70 5.70
N ARG A 267 -11.04 -8.43 5.66
CA ARG A 267 -9.69 -7.92 5.91
C ARG A 267 -8.74 -8.25 4.78
N ILE A 268 -7.79 -7.34 4.55
CA ILE A 268 -6.67 -7.55 3.64
C ILE A 268 -5.39 -7.46 4.48
N TYR A 269 -4.72 -8.59 4.70
CA TYR A 269 -3.39 -8.62 5.29
C TYR A 269 -2.35 -8.17 4.26
N SER A 270 -1.40 -7.35 4.69
CA SER A 270 -0.33 -6.84 3.83
C SER A 270 1.03 -7.32 4.34
N PHE A 271 1.73 -8.09 3.52
CA PHE A 271 3.07 -8.60 3.82
C PHE A 271 4.09 -7.88 2.97
N ASP A 272 4.98 -7.17 3.63
CA ASP A 272 6.15 -6.57 3.01
C ASP A 272 7.39 -7.32 3.53
N PRO A 273 8.32 -7.72 2.66
CA PRO A 273 9.47 -8.52 3.05
C PRO A 273 10.52 -7.75 3.87
N TRP A 274 10.41 -6.43 4.03
CA TRP A 274 11.25 -5.63 4.90
C TRP A 274 10.71 -5.48 6.32
N LEU A 275 9.39 -5.61 6.47
CA LEU A 275 8.68 -5.30 7.70
C LEU A 275 8.55 -6.49 8.64
N ALA A 276 8.11 -6.24 9.88
CA ALA A 276 7.93 -7.28 10.89
C ALA A 276 7.15 -8.51 10.39
N ARG A 277 7.59 -9.69 10.82
CA ARG A 277 7.14 -11.00 10.33
C ARG A 277 5.89 -11.46 11.07
N ASP A 278 4.78 -10.76 10.85
CA ASP A 278 3.47 -11.05 11.42
C ASP A 278 2.32 -10.63 10.50
N TYR A 279 1.10 -10.65 11.02
CA TYR A 279 -0.14 -10.40 10.29
C TYR A 279 -0.84 -9.09 10.72
N SER A 280 -0.10 -8.16 11.31
CA SER A 280 -0.71 -6.97 11.90
C SER A 280 -0.75 -5.74 10.99
N TYR A 281 -0.02 -5.74 9.88
CA TYR A 281 -0.25 -4.79 8.79
C TYR A 281 -1.47 -5.21 7.98
N GLU A 282 -2.42 -4.30 7.86
CA GLU A 282 -3.68 -4.52 7.16
C GLU A 282 -4.03 -3.31 6.31
N VAL A 283 -4.68 -3.55 5.18
CA VAL A 283 -5.36 -2.52 4.39
C VAL A 283 -6.86 -2.67 4.67
N GLY A 284 -7.43 -1.68 5.36
CA GLY A 284 -8.88 -1.68 5.62
C GLY A 284 -9.68 -1.69 4.32
N THR A 285 -10.68 -2.57 4.23
CA THR A 285 -11.63 -2.63 3.10
C THR A 285 -12.60 -1.43 3.10
N PRO A 286 -13.38 -1.20 2.02
CA PRO A 286 -14.41 -0.17 2.02
C PRO A 286 -15.38 -0.26 3.21
N TRP A 287 -16.11 0.83 3.48
CA TRP A 287 -17.10 0.90 4.56
C TRP A 287 -16.51 0.65 5.94
N ASN A 288 -15.43 1.37 6.29
CA ASN A 288 -14.75 1.26 7.59
C ASN A 288 -14.27 -0.17 7.90
N SER A 289 -13.63 -0.82 6.91
CA SER A 289 -13.14 -2.21 7.00
C SER A 289 -14.23 -3.28 7.14
N ARG A 290 -15.42 -3.05 6.56
CA ARG A 290 -16.55 -3.98 6.65
C ARG A 290 -16.91 -4.67 5.34
N PHE A 291 -16.44 -4.17 4.20
CA PHE A 291 -16.72 -4.78 2.92
C PHE A 291 -16.08 -6.17 2.82
N GLN A 292 -16.91 -7.18 2.52
CA GLN A 292 -16.45 -8.56 2.37
C GLN A 292 -16.02 -8.85 0.93
N ALA A 293 -14.72 -8.75 0.67
CA ALA A 293 -14.13 -9.08 -0.62
C ALA A 293 -14.11 -10.60 -0.86
N ARG A 294 -14.55 -11.03 -2.03
CA ARG A 294 -14.50 -12.43 -2.46
C ARG A 294 -13.19 -12.77 -3.16
N ALA A 295 -12.69 -11.82 -3.95
CA ALA A 295 -11.44 -11.93 -4.68
C ALA A 295 -10.66 -10.61 -4.68
N ILE A 296 -9.34 -10.73 -4.86
CA ILE A 296 -8.37 -9.63 -4.92
C ILE A 296 -7.36 -9.88 -6.05
N SER A 297 -6.98 -8.80 -6.74
CA SER A 297 -5.82 -8.73 -7.63
C SER A 297 -5.03 -7.46 -7.33
N ALA A 298 -3.71 -7.48 -7.54
CA ALA A 298 -2.86 -6.32 -7.27
C ALA A 298 -1.76 -6.12 -8.32
N SER A 299 -1.35 -4.87 -8.53
CA SER A 299 -0.25 -4.50 -9.44
C SER A 299 0.27 -3.09 -9.16
N GLY A 300 1.56 -2.94 -8.87
CA GLY A 300 2.17 -1.62 -8.60
C GLY A 300 1.43 -0.84 -7.52
N SER A 301 1.19 -1.49 -6.39
CA SER A 301 0.50 -1.03 -5.18
C SER A 301 -0.98 -0.68 -5.34
N MET A 302 -1.52 -0.79 -6.55
CA MET A 302 -2.96 -0.70 -6.79
C MET A 302 -3.60 -2.05 -6.47
N MET A 303 -4.62 -2.03 -5.62
CA MET A 303 -5.47 -3.19 -5.32
C MET A 303 -6.77 -3.11 -6.10
N PHE A 304 -7.31 -4.26 -6.47
CA PHE A 304 -8.61 -4.43 -7.11
C PHE A 304 -9.35 -5.56 -6.42
N ILE A 305 -10.51 -5.26 -5.82
CA ILE A 305 -11.34 -6.22 -5.09
C ILE A 305 -12.76 -6.27 -5.64
N THR A 306 -13.43 -7.41 -5.45
CA THR A 306 -14.85 -7.59 -5.78
C THR A 306 -15.57 -8.40 -4.70
N ASN A 307 -16.85 -8.11 -4.43
CA ASN A 307 -17.70 -8.94 -3.55
C ASN A 307 -18.48 -10.00 -4.35
N LYS A 308 -19.37 -10.74 -3.68
CA LYS A 308 -20.23 -11.75 -4.31
C LYS A 308 -21.28 -11.18 -5.28
N TYR A 309 -21.53 -9.87 -5.25
CA TYR A 309 -22.47 -9.16 -6.10
C TYR A 309 -21.79 -8.43 -7.26
N GLY A 310 -20.47 -8.57 -7.43
CA GLY A 310 -19.74 -7.88 -8.48
C GLY A 310 -19.57 -6.38 -8.25
N ASP A 311 -19.74 -5.89 -7.02
CA ASP A 311 -19.36 -4.52 -6.66
C ASP A 311 -17.85 -4.49 -6.44
N MET A 312 -17.21 -3.50 -7.04
CA MET A 312 -15.79 -3.54 -7.34
C MET A 312 -15.12 -2.27 -6.86
N TYR A 313 -13.98 -2.39 -6.20
CA TYR A 313 -13.25 -1.24 -5.68
C TYR A 313 -11.76 -1.34 -6.01
N THR A 314 -11.14 -0.18 -6.18
CA THR A 314 -9.68 -0.07 -6.31
C THR A 314 -9.11 0.94 -5.34
N ARG A 315 -7.86 0.75 -4.92
CA ARG A 315 -7.16 1.68 -4.04
C ARG A 315 -5.65 1.56 -4.24
N LEU A 316 -4.96 2.70 -4.33
CA LEU A 316 -3.50 2.74 -4.23
C LEU A 316 -3.12 2.65 -2.75
N SER A 317 -2.46 1.57 -2.34
CA SER A 317 -2.08 1.41 -0.93
C SER A 317 -0.88 0.49 -0.73
N ASP A 318 0.18 1.05 -0.17
CA ASP A 318 1.34 0.32 0.36
C ASP A 318 1.95 1.08 1.54
N PHE A 319 2.93 0.46 2.20
CA PHE A 319 3.59 1.04 3.38
C PHE A 319 4.24 2.41 3.11
N ASP A 320 4.84 2.59 1.94
CA ASP A 320 5.57 3.79 1.54
C ASP A 320 4.60 4.94 1.24
N ILE A 321 3.57 4.71 0.42
CA ILE A 321 2.61 5.74 -0.02
C ILE A 321 1.65 6.10 1.11
N ASN A 322 1.34 5.16 2.01
CA ASN A 322 0.39 5.39 3.11
C ASN A 322 0.93 6.32 4.21
N GLY A 323 2.21 6.71 4.18
CA GLY A 323 2.80 7.53 5.25
C GLY A 323 3.68 6.77 6.23
N SER A 324 3.90 5.47 6.04
CA SER A 324 4.43 4.61 7.11
C SER A 324 5.96 4.46 7.10
N ASP A 325 6.64 4.93 6.04
CA ASP A 325 8.10 4.86 5.86
C ASP A 325 8.85 6.22 5.96
N PRO A 326 8.97 6.82 7.17
CA PRO A 326 9.78 8.02 7.36
C PRO A 326 11.29 7.80 7.19
N ALA A 327 11.76 6.55 7.06
CA ALA A 327 13.18 6.31 6.79
C ALA A 327 13.50 6.69 5.34
N GLN A 328 12.63 6.32 4.41
CA GLN A 328 12.81 6.55 2.97
C GLN A 328 12.17 7.85 2.46
N PHE A 329 11.08 8.32 3.08
CA PHE A 329 10.27 9.41 2.54
C PHE A 329 9.94 10.51 3.56
N ARG A 330 9.71 11.72 3.05
CA ARG A 330 9.05 12.83 3.76
C ARG A 330 7.55 12.81 3.45
N TYR A 331 6.74 13.17 4.45
CA TYR A 331 5.27 13.20 4.35
C TYR A 331 4.74 14.53 4.87
N GLY A 332 3.60 14.97 4.33
CA GLY A 332 2.94 16.20 4.78
C GLY A 332 1.43 16.12 4.60
N TRP A 333 0.69 16.75 5.50
CA TRP A 333 -0.77 16.79 5.44
C TRP A 333 -1.28 17.92 4.53
N GLY A 334 -2.28 17.61 3.71
CA GLY A 334 -2.87 18.55 2.77
C GLY A 334 -2.04 18.77 1.49
N GLY A 335 -2.43 19.78 0.73
CA GLY A 335 -1.74 20.12 -0.52
C GLY A 335 -0.48 20.96 -0.28
N ASP A 336 0.59 20.65 -1.01
CA ASP A 336 1.84 21.41 -1.00
C ASP A 336 2.04 22.18 -2.32
N ALA A 337 2.58 23.41 -2.26
CA ALA A 337 2.84 24.22 -3.45
C ALA A 337 4.20 23.93 -4.10
N ARG A 338 5.12 23.27 -3.40
CA ARG A 338 6.43 22.87 -3.91
C ARG A 338 6.29 21.85 -5.04
N PRO A 339 7.26 21.77 -5.97
CA PRO A 339 7.26 20.73 -7.00
C PRO A 339 7.53 19.35 -6.41
N ALA A 340 7.08 18.30 -7.09
CA ALA A 340 7.52 16.93 -6.79
C ALA A 340 9.03 16.79 -7.04
N ALA A 341 9.66 15.85 -6.33
CA ALA A 341 11.06 15.52 -6.59
C ALA A 341 11.22 14.72 -7.89
N GLU A 342 12.35 14.88 -8.57
CA GLU A 342 12.66 14.13 -9.79
C GLU A 342 13.13 12.69 -9.49
N ASP A 343 13.74 12.48 -8.31
CA ASP A 343 14.22 11.18 -7.87
C ASP A 343 14.15 11.01 -6.34
N ALA A 344 14.35 9.76 -5.88
CA ALA A 344 14.24 9.39 -4.48
C ALA A 344 15.27 10.11 -3.57
N ALA A 345 16.46 10.42 -4.08
CA ALA A 345 17.49 11.11 -3.28
C ALA A 345 17.13 12.58 -3.08
N GLN A 346 16.68 13.26 -4.15
CA GLN A 346 16.15 14.61 -4.07
C GLN A 346 14.93 14.65 -3.14
N HIS A 347 14.00 13.71 -3.29
CA HIS A 347 12.83 13.63 -2.41
C HIS A 347 13.23 13.60 -0.93
N ARG A 348 14.26 12.81 -0.59
CA ARG A 348 14.67 12.60 0.80
C ARG A 348 15.46 13.76 1.40
N LEU A 349 16.26 14.46 0.59
CA LEU A 349 17.31 15.38 1.06
C LEU A 349 17.01 16.86 0.76
N ASP A 350 16.16 17.16 -0.22
CA ASP A 350 15.89 18.52 -0.67
C ASP A 350 14.55 19.04 -0.15
N GLU A 351 14.60 19.86 0.89
CA GLU A 351 13.42 20.49 1.50
C GLU A 351 12.68 21.46 0.56
N SER A 352 13.24 21.82 -0.60
CA SER A 352 12.53 22.63 -1.60
C SER A 352 11.52 21.83 -2.43
N THR A 353 11.54 20.50 -2.34
CA THR A 353 10.56 19.61 -2.99
C THR A 353 9.43 19.23 -2.03
N ALA A 354 8.25 18.95 -2.60
CA ALA A 354 7.08 18.54 -1.85
C ALA A 354 7.26 17.14 -1.24
N PRO A 355 6.80 16.92 0.00
CA PRO A 355 6.68 15.58 0.55
C PRO A 355 5.56 14.79 -0.15
N ILE A 356 5.45 13.50 0.15
CA ILE A 356 4.28 12.71 -0.20
C ILE A 356 3.06 13.28 0.55
N GLY A 357 2.01 13.64 -0.18
CA GLY A 357 0.79 14.21 0.37
C GLY A 357 -0.06 13.18 1.12
N LEU A 358 -0.53 13.56 2.31
CA LEU A 358 -1.49 12.85 3.14
C LEU A 358 -2.79 13.68 3.29
N PRO A 359 -3.95 13.05 3.57
CA PRO A 359 -4.18 11.61 3.74
C PRO A 359 -3.93 10.81 2.45
N ALA A 360 -3.60 9.53 2.61
CA ALA A 360 -3.42 8.61 1.49
C ALA A 360 -4.74 8.37 0.73
N ASP A 361 -4.63 7.75 -0.45
CA ASP A 361 -5.76 7.44 -1.31
C ASP A 361 -6.81 6.55 -0.62
N ASP A 362 -8.08 6.78 -0.94
CA ASP A 362 -9.24 6.04 -0.42
C ASP A 362 -9.71 5.00 -1.46
N TRP A 363 -10.71 4.19 -1.10
CA TRP A 363 -11.31 3.25 -2.05
C TRP A 363 -12.17 3.96 -3.09
N HIS A 364 -11.90 3.66 -4.36
CA HIS A 364 -12.67 4.13 -5.50
C HIS A 364 -13.61 3.04 -5.98
N HIS A 365 -14.91 3.32 -5.98
CA HIS A 365 -15.91 2.41 -6.52
C HIS A 365 -15.81 2.38 -8.05
N GLN A 366 -15.79 1.17 -8.62
CA GLN A 366 -15.74 0.94 -10.05
C GLN A 366 -17.15 0.74 -10.62
N PRO A 367 -17.45 1.25 -11.82
CA PRO A 367 -18.75 1.07 -12.44
C PRO A 367 -19.09 -0.42 -12.62
N LYS A 368 -20.38 -0.76 -12.52
CA LYS A 368 -20.86 -2.12 -12.76
C LYS A 368 -20.59 -2.57 -14.20
N ILE A 369 -20.26 -3.84 -14.36
CA ILE A 369 -20.18 -4.48 -15.68
C ILE A 369 -21.60 -4.81 -16.15
N PRO A 370 -22.00 -4.44 -17.39
CA PRO A 370 -23.34 -4.68 -17.92
C PRO A 370 -23.52 -6.12 -18.43
N GLY A 371 -23.20 -7.13 -17.63
CA GLY A 371 -23.24 -8.53 -18.04
C GLY A 371 -22.98 -9.53 -16.92
N ARG A 372 -22.92 -10.81 -17.26
CA ARG A 372 -22.56 -11.87 -16.31
C ARG A 372 -21.05 -11.90 -16.13
N ILE A 373 -20.59 -12.07 -14.90
CA ILE A 373 -19.16 -12.07 -14.54
C ILE A 373 -18.83 -13.12 -13.49
N THR A 374 -17.54 -13.41 -13.31
CA THR A 374 -17.04 -14.29 -12.25
C THR A 374 -16.19 -13.52 -11.24
N ASP A 375 -15.78 -14.20 -10.16
CA ASP A 375 -14.80 -13.69 -9.19
C ASP A 375 -13.34 -13.67 -9.70
N ARG A 376 -13.09 -14.13 -10.94
CA ARG A 376 -11.76 -14.09 -11.53
C ARG A 376 -11.47 -12.71 -12.11
N ILE A 377 -10.85 -11.89 -11.29
CA ILE A 377 -10.43 -10.52 -11.60
C ILE A 377 -8.92 -10.43 -11.81
N SER A 378 -8.48 -9.47 -12.61
CA SER A 378 -7.06 -9.22 -12.91
C SER A 378 -6.81 -7.73 -13.05
N LEU A 379 -5.64 -7.30 -12.58
CA LEU A 379 -5.15 -5.92 -12.65
C LEU A 379 -3.68 -5.96 -13.09
N HIS A 380 -3.29 -5.11 -14.04
CA HIS A 380 -1.90 -5.04 -14.49
C HIS A 380 -1.48 -3.67 -15.02
N SER A 381 -0.18 -3.40 -14.95
CA SER A 381 0.47 -2.21 -15.51
C SER A 381 0.41 -2.19 -17.03
N THR A 382 0.02 -1.04 -17.59
CA THR A 382 -0.01 -0.78 -19.05
C THR A 382 1.01 0.27 -19.47
N ALA A 383 1.43 1.15 -18.55
CA ALA A 383 2.48 2.15 -18.74
C ALA A 383 3.04 2.61 -17.36
N PRO A 384 4.11 3.43 -17.33
CA PRO A 384 4.60 4.03 -16.09
C PRO A 384 3.56 4.89 -15.36
N GLY A 385 3.64 4.97 -14.03
CA GLY A 385 2.70 5.66 -13.15
C GLY A 385 1.58 4.75 -12.63
N SER A 386 1.13 5.02 -11.40
CA SER A 386 0.13 4.20 -10.70
C SER A 386 -1.25 4.19 -11.35
N ASN A 387 -1.59 5.25 -12.09
CA ASN A 387 -2.87 5.35 -12.78
C ASN A 387 -2.97 4.55 -14.09
N ASN A 388 -1.84 4.10 -14.65
CA ASN A 388 -1.80 3.42 -15.94
C ASN A 388 -1.94 1.90 -15.75
N ARG A 389 -3.19 1.47 -15.55
CA ARG A 389 -3.57 0.08 -15.30
C ARG A 389 -4.81 -0.31 -16.07
N GLU A 390 -4.86 -1.56 -16.52
CA GLU A 390 -6.07 -2.17 -17.07
C GLU A 390 -6.67 -3.17 -16.07
N LEU A 391 -7.96 -3.00 -15.80
CA LEU A 391 -8.80 -3.93 -15.05
C LEU A 391 -9.38 -4.96 -16.02
N ARG A 392 -9.38 -6.24 -15.64
CA ARG A 392 -10.04 -7.32 -16.36
C ARG A 392 -10.91 -8.14 -15.42
N VAL A 393 -12.07 -8.57 -15.89
CA VAL A 393 -13.01 -9.44 -15.16
C VAL A 393 -13.54 -10.49 -16.12
N GLU A 394 -13.33 -11.76 -15.81
CA GLU A 394 -13.87 -12.86 -16.63
C GLU A 394 -15.40 -12.85 -16.62
N GLY A 395 -16.01 -13.20 -17.75
CA GLY A 395 -17.46 -13.23 -17.86
C GLY A 395 -17.96 -13.62 -19.24
N TRP A 396 -19.19 -13.17 -19.54
CA TRP A 396 -19.88 -13.44 -20.79
C TRP A 396 -20.42 -12.15 -21.41
N ASP A 397 -20.52 -12.13 -22.74
CA ASP A 397 -21.28 -11.11 -23.46
C ASP A 397 -22.80 -11.40 -23.41
N GLU A 398 -23.59 -10.50 -23.99
CA GLU A 398 -25.05 -10.63 -24.10
C GLU A 398 -25.50 -11.87 -24.90
N ARG A 399 -24.62 -12.43 -25.75
CA ARG A 399 -24.87 -13.62 -26.57
C ARG A 399 -24.41 -14.92 -25.88
N GLY A 400 -23.79 -14.82 -24.71
CA GLY A 400 -23.23 -15.94 -23.96
C GLY A 400 -21.85 -16.41 -24.43
N GLU A 401 -21.15 -15.65 -25.29
CA GLU A 401 -19.75 -15.93 -25.62
C GLU A 401 -18.87 -15.66 -24.39
N THR A 402 -17.92 -16.54 -24.13
CA THR A 402 -17.00 -16.41 -22.98
C THR A 402 -15.80 -15.53 -23.31
N GLY A 403 -15.33 -14.80 -22.30
CA GLY A 403 -14.26 -13.83 -22.45
C GLY A 403 -13.98 -13.07 -21.17
N PHE A 404 -13.54 -11.83 -21.31
CA PHE A 404 -13.38 -10.92 -20.18
C PHE A 404 -13.82 -9.51 -20.55
N TRP A 405 -14.36 -8.81 -19.56
CA TRP A 405 -14.59 -7.38 -19.60
C TRP A 405 -13.30 -6.67 -19.22
N ARG A 406 -12.98 -5.58 -19.90
CA ARG A 406 -11.83 -4.74 -19.60
C ARG A 406 -12.16 -3.26 -19.55
N LYS A 407 -11.37 -2.50 -18.80
CA LYS A 407 -11.29 -1.05 -18.87
C LYS A 407 -9.98 -0.55 -18.28
N GLU A 408 -9.59 0.67 -18.64
CA GLU A 408 -8.56 1.39 -17.90
C GLU A 408 -9.04 1.72 -16.48
N LEU A 409 -8.12 1.84 -15.52
CA LEU A 409 -8.42 2.09 -14.10
C LEU A 409 -9.37 3.27 -13.90
N LEU A 410 -9.07 4.39 -14.55
CA LEU A 410 -9.86 5.62 -14.50
C LEU A 410 -10.94 5.70 -15.58
N GLY A 411 -11.06 4.67 -16.44
CA GLY A 411 -12.08 4.61 -17.48
C GLY A 411 -13.46 4.34 -16.91
N GLU A 412 -14.51 4.90 -17.53
CA GLU A 412 -15.90 4.74 -17.08
C GLU A 412 -16.62 3.54 -17.70
N ARG A 413 -16.11 3.00 -18.81
CA ARG A 413 -16.81 2.01 -19.64
C ARG A 413 -16.05 0.71 -19.74
N TRP A 414 -16.81 -0.38 -19.65
CA TRP A 414 -16.33 -1.73 -19.85
C TRP A 414 -16.49 -2.16 -21.31
N GLU A 415 -15.48 -2.83 -21.84
CA GLU A 415 -15.48 -3.45 -23.16
C GLU A 415 -15.33 -4.96 -23.02
N PHE A 416 -16.11 -5.75 -23.75
CA PHE A 416 -15.98 -7.20 -23.74
C PHE A 416 -14.97 -7.68 -24.80
N VAL A 417 -14.09 -8.60 -24.42
CA VAL A 417 -13.12 -9.27 -25.29
C VAL A 417 -13.40 -10.77 -25.30
N PRO A 418 -13.87 -11.35 -26.43
CA PRO A 418 -14.13 -12.77 -26.51
C PRO A 418 -12.82 -13.57 -26.53
N THR A 419 -12.80 -14.67 -25.79
CA THR A 419 -11.67 -15.62 -25.78
C THR A 419 -12.09 -17.02 -26.21
N GLY A 420 -13.38 -17.36 -26.06
CA GLY A 420 -13.91 -18.70 -26.32
C GLY A 420 -13.37 -19.77 -25.37
N GLN A 421 -12.65 -19.39 -24.31
CA GLN A 421 -12.17 -20.32 -23.29
C GLN A 421 -13.29 -20.63 -22.29
N PRO A 422 -13.35 -21.84 -21.73
CA PRO A 422 -14.22 -22.12 -20.60
C PRO A 422 -13.91 -21.15 -19.44
N PRO A 423 -14.94 -20.64 -18.73
CA PRO A 423 -14.73 -19.82 -17.54
C PRO A 423 -14.05 -20.64 -16.44
N ALA A 424 -13.12 -20.02 -15.72
CA ALA A 424 -12.40 -20.65 -14.61
C ALA A 424 -12.82 -20.13 -13.23
N GLY A 425 -13.38 -18.93 -13.15
CA GLY A 425 -13.92 -18.34 -11.94
C GLY A 425 -15.32 -18.83 -11.58
N THR A 426 -15.77 -18.45 -10.40
CA THR A 426 -17.15 -18.70 -9.95
C THR A 426 -18.04 -17.54 -10.34
N GLU A 427 -19.18 -17.82 -10.98
CA GLU A 427 -20.15 -16.81 -11.35
C GLU A 427 -20.66 -16.00 -10.14
N LEU A 428 -20.78 -14.68 -10.33
CA LEU A 428 -21.31 -13.72 -9.37
C LEU A 428 -22.75 -13.33 -9.74
N GLU A 429 -23.52 -12.83 -8.78
CA GLU A 429 -24.91 -12.40 -9.02
C GLU A 429 -24.99 -11.17 -9.95
N ASN A 430 -24.05 -10.23 -9.81
CA ASN A 430 -23.87 -9.01 -10.61
C ASN A 430 -25.16 -8.32 -11.12
N SER A 431 -26.02 -7.87 -10.20
CA SER A 431 -27.12 -6.96 -10.55
C SER A 431 -26.59 -5.62 -11.07
N PRO A 432 -27.35 -4.88 -11.90
CA PRO A 432 -26.96 -3.52 -12.32
C PRO A 432 -26.88 -2.50 -11.18
N GLN A 433 -27.47 -2.79 -10.02
CA GLN A 433 -27.44 -1.92 -8.84
C GLN A 433 -26.20 -2.20 -7.98
N ASP A 434 -25.70 -1.16 -7.32
CA ASP A 434 -24.69 -1.28 -6.26
C ASP A 434 -25.30 -2.00 -5.06
N ARG A 435 -24.65 -3.07 -4.61
CA ARG A 435 -25.05 -3.90 -3.47
C ARG A 435 -23.93 -4.05 -2.45
N SER A 436 -22.99 -3.09 -2.42
CA SER A 436 -21.82 -3.13 -1.55
C SER A 436 -22.16 -3.22 -0.08
N ALA A 437 -23.32 -2.67 0.32
CA ALA A 437 -23.78 -2.64 1.70
C ALA A 437 -24.55 -3.91 2.14
N ASP A 438 -24.90 -4.81 1.22
CA ASP A 438 -25.81 -5.95 1.50
C ASP A 438 -25.15 -7.07 2.31
N THR A 439 -23.81 -7.13 2.33
CA THR A 439 -23.02 -8.10 3.13
C THR A 439 -21.81 -7.45 3.74
N LEU A 440 -22.05 -6.41 4.53
CA LEU A 440 -21.00 -5.86 5.38
C LEU A 440 -20.78 -6.80 6.57
N ALA A 441 -19.52 -6.97 6.96
CA ALA A 441 -19.17 -7.52 8.25
C ALA A 441 -19.71 -6.63 9.38
N GLU A 442 -19.72 -7.18 10.59
CA GLU A 442 -20.10 -6.44 11.79
C GLU A 442 -19.20 -5.20 11.97
N PRO A 443 -19.75 -4.09 12.50
CA PRO A 443 -18.94 -2.93 12.86
C PRO A 443 -17.82 -3.26 13.83
N SER A 444 -16.76 -2.46 13.82
CA SER A 444 -15.71 -2.56 14.85
C SER A 444 -16.32 -2.30 16.24
N PRO A 445 -16.05 -3.14 17.25
CA PRO A 445 -16.59 -2.95 18.60
C PRO A 445 -15.78 -1.93 19.42
N PHE A 446 -14.74 -1.33 18.85
CA PHE A 446 -13.86 -0.42 19.59
C PHE A 446 -14.39 1.01 19.49
N GLY A 447 -15.06 1.52 20.52
CA GLY A 447 -15.32 2.95 20.70
C GLY A 447 -14.39 3.57 21.73
N TYR A 448 -14.08 4.86 21.61
CA TYR A 448 -13.31 5.62 22.60
C TYR A 448 -13.91 7.00 22.83
N ALA A 449 -13.88 7.48 24.08
CA ALA A 449 -14.28 8.84 24.40
C ALA A 449 -13.49 9.42 25.58
N GLY A 450 -13.20 10.71 25.53
CA GLY A 450 -12.44 11.41 26.57
C GLY A 450 -12.31 12.90 26.30
N GLU A 451 -11.83 13.66 27.28
CA GLU A 451 -11.54 15.08 27.09
C GLU A 451 -10.17 15.26 26.43
N LEU A 452 -10.09 16.05 25.36
CA LEU A 452 -8.83 16.50 24.78
C LEU A 452 -8.20 17.61 25.64
N ARG A 453 -9.06 18.50 26.13
CA ARG A 453 -8.77 19.54 27.12
C ARG A 453 -10.07 19.83 27.90
N PRO A 454 -9.99 20.52 29.05
CA PRO A 454 -11.18 20.78 29.86
C PRO A 454 -12.33 21.40 29.05
N GLY A 455 -13.50 20.76 29.07
CA GLY A 455 -14.71 21.23 28.37
C GLY A 455 -14.79 20.86 26.88
N VAL A 456 -13.81 20.12 26.34
CA VAL A 456 -13.80 19.64 24.95
C VAL A 456 -13.58 18.13 24.92
N ARG A 457 -14.63 17.40 24.53
CA ARG A 457 -14.66 15.93 24.50
C ARG A 457 -14.58 15.43 23.06
N LEU A 458 -13.73 14.45 22.82
CA LEU A 458 -13.66 13.71 21.55
C LEU A 458 -14.30 12.33 21.74
N GLU A 459 -15.11 11.93 20.76
CA GLU A 459 -15.76 10.63 20.69
C GLU A 459 -15.43 9.97 19.34
N VAL A 460 -14.86 8.78 19.40
CA VAL A 460 -14.46 7.96 18.26
C VAL A 460 -15.28 6.67 18.31
N GLY A 461 -16.31 6.57 17.49
CA GLY A 461 -17.12 5.36 17.36
C GLY A 461 -16.51 4.36 16.37
N GLU A 462 -16.80 3.07 16.55
CA GLU A 462 -16.48 2.00 15.60
C GLU A 462 -15.06 2.09 15.02
N PHE A 463 -14.05 2.29 15.86
CA PHE A 463 -12.65 2.43 15.47
C PHE A 463 -12.14 1.15 14.81
N ALA A 464 -12.22 1.09 13.48
CA ALA A 464 -11.57 0.05 12.69
C ALA A 464 -10.09 0.43 12.52
N TYR A 465 -9.21 -0.31 13.19
CA TYR A 465 -7.79 0.00 13.31
C TYR A 465 -7.01 -0.03 11.98
N ALA A 466 -7.55 -0.66 10.95
CA ALA A 466 -6.98 -0.72 9.59
C ALA A 466 -7.58 0.35 8.64
N SER A 467 -8.64 1.04 9.06
CA SER A 467 -9.24 2.12 8.27
C SER A 467 -8.41 3.40 8.44
N PRO A 468 -7.98 4.06 7.36
CA PRO A 468 -7.11 5.24 7.44
C PRO A 468 -7.88 6.53 7.76
N LYS A 469 -9.22 6.50 7.70
CA LYS A 469 -10.09 7.67 7.76
C LYS A 469 -11.39 7.30 8.44
N ARG A 470 -11.88 8.16 9.33
CA ARG A 470 -13.19 8.02 10.00
C ARG A 470 -13.73 9.35 10.48
N ASP A 471 -15.04 9.49 10.49
CA ASP A 471 -15.71 10.61 11.15
C ASP A 471 -15.61 10.45 12.67
N VAL A 472 -15.39 11.55 13.37
CA VAL A 472 -15.36 11.60 14.84
C VAL A 472 -16.19 12.78 15.34
N THR A 473 -16.72 12.66 16.56
CA THR A 473 -17.55 13.71 17.15
C THR A 473 -16.75 14.49 18.18
N LEU A 474 -16.67 15.79 18.00
CA LEU A 474 -16.11 16.74 18.96
C LEU A 474 -17.25 17.46 19.67
N ARG A 475 -17.39 17.26 20.97
CA ARG A 475 -18.33 17.99 21.82
C ARG A 475 -17.64 19.16 22.50
N VAL A 476 -18.09 20.38 22.22
CA VAL A 476 -17.61 21.62 22.84
C VAL A 476 -18.80 22.23 23.59
N GLY A 477 -18.70 22.29 24.93
CA GLY A 477 -19.87 22.61 25.76
C GLY A 477 -21.00 21.59 25.56
N GLU A 478 -22.17 22.05 25.12
CA GLU A 478 -23.35 21.21 24.87
C GLU A 478 -23.57 20.88 23.38
N ARG A 479 -22.65 21.28 22.50
CA ARG A 479 -22.80 21.14 21.04
C ARG A 479 -21.81 20.14 20.47
N ASP A 480 -22.28 19.41 19.45
CA ASP A 480 -21.51 18.41 18.73
C ASP A 480 -21.10 18.93 17.36
N TYR A 481 -19.84 18.67 17.02
CA TYR A 481 -19.19 19.07 15.78
C TYR A 481 -18.54 17.85 15.14
N ARG A 482 -18.59 17.78 13.81
CA ARG A 482 -17.92 16.71 13.06
C ARG A 482 -16.47 17.08 12.80
N LEU A 483 -15.56 16.19 13.12
CA LEU A 483 -14.18 16.20 12.59
C LEU A 483 -13.95 14.90 11.80
N VAL A 484 -12.83 14.83 11.09
CA VAL A 484 -12.36 13.59 10.46
C VAL A 484 -11.01 13.21 11.07
N LEU A 485 -10.89 11.98 11.56
CA LEU A 485 -9.64 11.44 12.05
C LEU A 485 -8.96 10.62 10.94
N HIS A 486 -7.80 11.07 10.52
CA HIS A 486 -6.91 10.35 9.60
C HIS A 486 -5.83 9.61 10.38
N THR A 487 -5.50 8.39 10.00
CA THR A 487 -4.52 7.54 10.70
C THR A 487 -3.59 6.81 9.72
N VAL A 488 -2.31 6.81 10.06
CA VAL A 488 -1.21 6.11 9.40
C VAL A 488 -0.59 5.15 10.42
N ASP A 489 -0.78 3.85 10.23
CA ASP A 489 -0.31 2.81 11.18
C ASP A 489 1.21 2.63 11.15
N GLY A 490 1.77 2.16 12.26
CA GLY A 490 3.12 1.61 12.33
C GLY A 490 4.22 2.61 12.71
N ARG A 491 3.88 3.84 13.15
CA ARG A 491 4.86 4.84 13.60
C ARG A 491 4.32 5.91 14.56
N LEU A 492 5.24 6.60 15.23
CA LEU A 492 5.03 7.82 16.04
C LEU A 492 5.87 8.99 15.49
N GLY A 493 5.90 9.12 14.16
CA GLY A 493 6.53 10.24 13.46
C GLY A 493 7.98 10.02 13.00
N THR A 494 8.81 9.27 13.70
CA THR A 494 10.25 9.15 13.35
C THR A 494 10.63 7.77 12.81
N PRO A 495 11.75 7.63 12.07
CA PRO A 495 12.29 6.32 11.66
C PRO A 495 12.51 5.35 12.82
N LEU A 496 12.87 5.85 14.00
CA LEU A 496 13.09 5.01 15.19
C LEU A 496 11.80 4.43 15.77
N SER A 497 10.66 5.06 15.47
CA SER A 497 9.34 4.59 15.86
C SER A 497 8.67 3.73 14.79
N MET A 498 9.34 3.47 13.67
CA MET A 498 8.84 2.53 12.66
C MET A 498 8.85 1.11 13.19
N ARG A 499 7.86 0.32 12.80
CA ARG A 499 7.72 -1.07 13.20
C ARG A 499 8.61 -2.01 12.37
N MET A 500 9.92 -1.89 12.63
CA MET A 500 11.03 -2.56 11.93
C MET A 500 11.94 -3.36 12.87
N LEU A 501 11.72 -3.30 14.19
CA LEU A 501 12.60 -3.97 15.15
C LEU A 501 12.45 -5.50 15.06
N PRO A 502 13.56 -6.26 15.20
CA PRO A 502 13.55 -7.72 15.03
C PRO A 502 12.88 -8.48 16.18
N GLY A 503 12.57 -7.81 17.29
CA GLY A 503 11.91 -8.41 18.47
C GLY A 503 10.40 -8.28 18.45
N GLU A 504 9.73 -8.88 19.42
CA GLU A 504 8.31 -8.60 19.70
C GLU A 504 8.16 -7.28 20.45
N GLY A 505 7.02 -6.61 20.24
CA GLY A 505 6.64 -5.41 20.99
C GLY A 505 6.16 -4.25 20.13
N GLU A 506 6.12 -3.06 20.73
CA GLU A 506 5.50 -1.84 20.16
C GLU A 506 6.01 -1.47 18.76
N PHE A 507 7.31 -1.63 18.51
CA PHE A 507 7.95 -1.33 17.22
C PHE A 507 8.48 -2.58 16.50
N GLY A 508 8.00 -3.76 16.89
CA GLY A 508 8.42 -5.03 16.34
C GLY A 508 7.25 -5.89 15.92
N SER A 509 7.41 -7.20 16.05
CA SER A 509 6.32 -8.14 15.76
C SER A 509 5.22 -8.05 16.83
N ARG A 510 3.95 -8.13 16.41
CA ARG A 510 2.77 -8.07 17.29
C ARG A 510 1.61 -8.88 16.71
N PRO A 511 0.61 -9.25 17.54
CA PRO A 511 -0.63 -9.86 17.03
C PRO A 511 -1.37 -8.95 16.03
N ALA A 512 -2.16 -9.55 15.15
CA ALA A 512 -3.12 -8.82 14.33
C ALA A 512 -4.15 -8.10 15.22
N GLY A 513 -4.77 -7.04 14.70
CA GLY A 513 -5.67 -6.18 15.48
C GLY A 513 -5.08 -5.48 16.70
N LEU A 514 -5.95 -5.15 17.67
CA LEU A 514 -5.59 -4.46 18.90
C LEU A 514 -5.25 -5.47 20.00
N ALA A 515 -4.23 -5.18 20.79
CA ALA A 515 -3.83 -5.99 21.94
C ALA A 515 -3.54 -5.09 23.14
N GLU A 516 -3.89 -5.52 24.35
CA GLU A 516 -3.67 -4.67 25.54
C GLU A 516 -2.19 -4.48 25.89
N GLY A 517 -1.39 -5.53 25.71
CA GLY A 517 0.03 -5.50 26.07
C GLY A 517 0.93 -4.78 25.07
N VAL A 518 0.43 -4.48 23.86
CA VAL A 518 1.22 -3.87 22.78
C VAL A 518 0.34 -2.88 22.02
N PRO A 519 0.48 -1.57 22.26
CA PRO A 519 -0.35 -0.57 21.59
C PRO A 519 -0.09 -0.53 20.09
N ARG A 520 -1.15 -0.17 19.34
CA ARG A 520 -1.00 0.30 17.97
C ARG A 520 -0.65 1.78 17.94
N ASN A 521 0.40 2.10 17.22
CA ASN A 521 0.91 3.45 17.09
C ASN A 521 0.53 4.04 15.74
N TYR A 522 0.03 5.28 15.77
CA TYR A 522 -0.35 6.00 14.57
C TYR A 522 0.28 7.39 14.55
N MET A 523 0.76 7.78 13.37
CA MET A 523 0.77 9.18 12.98
C MET A 523 -0.63 9.51 12.47
N ALA A 524 -1.20 10.63 12.89
CA ALA A 524 -2.60 10.94 12.64
C ALA A 524 -2.80 12.43 12.40
N ALA A 525 -3.99 12.80 11.91
CA ALA A 525 -4.41 14.17 11.87
C ALA A 525 -5.91 14.30 12.17
N LEU A 526 -6.26 15.35 12.91
CA LEU A 526 -7.62 15.84 13.01
C LEU A 526 -7.85 16.81 11.86
N GLU A 527 -8.67 16.42 10.89
CA GLU A 527 -9.15 17.33 9.85
C GLU A 527 -10.39 18.06 10.35
N VAL A 528 -10.40 19.39 10.17
CA VAL A 528 -11.54 20.28 10.41
C VAL A 528 -12.27 20.53 9.08
N PRO A 529 -13.43 19.90 8.83
CA PRO A 529 -14.21 20.16 7.62
C PRO A 529 -14.61 21.63 7.50
N GLU A 530 -14.82 22.11 6.27
CA GLU A 530 -15.23 23.50 6.02
C GLU A 530 -16.55 23.85 6.73
N GLU A 531 -17.48 22.89 6.82
CA GLU A 531 -18.73 23.04 7.57
C GLU A 531 -18.48 23.36 9.06
N THR A 532 -17.63 22.58 9.72
CA THR A 532 -17.27 22.81 11.13
C THR A 532 -16.52 24.13 11.32
N ARG A 533 -15.64 24.48 10.38
CA ARG A 533 -14.94 25.77 10.38
C ARG A 533 -15.91 26.95 10.23
N ALA A 534 -16.94 26.82 9.38
CA ALA A 534 -17.95 27.86 9.21
C ALA A 534 -18.81 28.02 10.48
N GLN A 535 -19.09 26.95 11.21
CA GLN A 535 -19.84 26.99 12.46
C GLN A 535 -19.10 27.75 13.58
N ALA A 536 -17.77 27.82 13.54
CA ALA A 536 -16.96 28.56 14.51
C ALA A 536 -17.26 30.07 14.52
N ALA A 537 -17.73 30.63 13.41
CA ALA A 537 -18.14 32.05 13.36
C ALA A 537 -19.34 32.36 14.27
N ALA A 538 -20.17 31.35 14.58
CA ALA A 538 -21.33 31.47 15.44
C ALA A 538 -21.13 30.84 16.84
N ASP A 539 -19.96 30.25 17.08
CA ASP A 539 -19.63 29.59 18.35
C ASP A 539 -18.21 29.96 18.81
N PRO A 540 -18.08 30.94 19.74
CA PRO A 540 -16.78 31.38 20.23
C PRO A 540 -15.99 30.28 20.95
N ALA A 541 -16.66 29.31 21.58
CA ALA A 541 -15.97 28.22 22.27
C ALA A 541 -15.35 27.24 21.27
N LEU A 542 -16.06 26.97 20.16
CA LEU A 542 -15.47 26.22 19.05
C LEU A 542 -14.30 26.99 18.43
N ALA A 543 -14.46 28.29 18.16
CA ALA A 543 -13.40 29.11 17.59
C ALA A 543 -12.13 29.11 18.45
N GLU A 544 -12.26 29.25 19.78
CA GLU A 544 -11.13 29.17 20.70
C GLU A 544 -10.45 27.79 20.68
N PHE A 545 -11.22 26.71 20.58
CA PHE A 545 -10.66 25.37 20.44
C PHE A 545 -9.89 25.21 19.13
N LEU A 546 -10.48 25.62 18.00
CA LEU A 546 -9.86 25.50 16.68
C LEU A 546 -8.58 26.33 16.59
N ASP A 547 -8.59 27.58 17.05
CA ASP A 547 -7.44 28.47 16.98
C ASP A 547 -6.36 28.14 18.02
N GLY A 548 -6.75 27.57 19.16
CA GLY A 548 -5.85 27.35 20.30
C GLY A 548 -5.28 25.94 20.40
N TYR A 549 -6.09 24.90 20.19
CA TYR A 549 -5.63 23.50 20.27
C TYR A 549 -5.26 22.97 18.88
N LEU A 550 -5.96 23.36 17.82
CA LEU A 550 -5.66 22.91 16.46
C LEU A 550 -4.86 23.95 15.63
N ASP A 551 -4.38 25.02 16.27
CA ASP A 551 -3.61 26.11 15.64
C ASP A 551 -4.26 26.75 14.38
N GLY A 552 -5.59 26.65 14.26
CA GLY A 552 -6.36 27.09 13.09
C GLY A 552 -6.13 26.23 11.82
N GLU A 553 -5.36 25.15 11.93
CA GLU A 553 -4.98 24.27 10.83
C GLU A 553 -6.19 23.52 10.28
N ARG A 554 -6.15 23.18 8.98
CA ARG A 554 -7.16 22.27 8.42
C ARG A 554 -6.88 20.84 8.85
N PHE A 555 -5.63 20.42 8.78
CA PHE A 555 -5.14 19.12 9.22
C PHE A 555 -4.17 19.38 10.36
N HIS A 556 -4.61 19.13 11.58
CA HIS A 556 -3.75 19.27 12.74
C HIS A 556 -3.17 17.91 13.11
N GLN A 557 -1.84 17.79 13.06
CA GLN A 557 -1.15 16.52 13.28
C GLN A 557 -1.16 16.15 14.76
N VAL A 558 -1.55 14.90 15.02
CA VAL A 558 -1.48 14.27 16.35
C VAL A 558 -0.87 12.88 16.22
N TYR A 559 -0.57 12.25 17.35
CA TYR A 559 -0.18 10.84 17.39
C TYR A 559 -1.12 10.05 18.26
N LEU A 560 -1.35 8.79 17.89
CA LEU A 560 -2.21 7.90 18.67
C LEU A 560 -1.44 6.70 19.19
N LYS A 561 -1.72 6.33 20.44
CA LYS A 561 -1.45 4.99 20.96
C LYS A 561 -2.77 4.33 21.31
N VAL A 562 -3.07 3.19 20.69
CA VAL A 562 -4.39 2.56 20.80
C VAL A 562 -4.25 1.12 21.28
N THR A 563 -4.95 0.81 22.36
CA THR A 563 -5.19 -0.55 22.84
C THR A 563 -6.70 -0.78 22.91
N PRO A 564 -7.18 -2.02 23.13
CA PRO A 564 -8.61 -2.27 23.26
C PRO A 564 -9.32 -1.42 24.33
N SER A 565 -8.61 -0.99 25.38
CA SER A 565 -9.19 -0.28 26.52
C SER A 565 -9.01 1.24 26.47
N ALA A 566 -8.07 1.74 25.67
CA ALA A 566 -7.71 3.14 25.66
C ALA A 566 -7.14 3.63 24.32
N MET A 567 -7.40 4.90 24.04
CA MET A 567 -6.74 5.67 23.00
C MET A 567 -6.06 6.87 23.66
N GLU A 568 -4.74 6.97 23.52
CA GLU A 568 -3.99 8.18 23.87
C GLU A 568 -3.88 9.06 22.63
N VAL A 569 -4.30 10.31 22.74
CA VAL A 569 -4.06 11.35 21.73
C VAL A 569 -2.93 12.22 22.24
N ILE A 570 -1.83 12.23 21.49
CA ILE A 570 -0.60 12.95 21.81
C ILE A 570 -0.52 14.13 20.84
N ASP A 571 -0.78 15.32 21.35
CA ASP A 571 -0.55 16.57 20.64
C ASP A 571 0.89 17.04 20.92
N SER A 572 1.72 16.98 19.89
CA SER A 572 3.15 17.21 20.01
C SER A 572 3.54 18.57 19.45
N PRO A 573 4.26 19.41 20.22
CA PRO A 573 4.75 20.69 19.71
C PRO A 573 5.92 20.54 18.72
N VAL A 574 6.38 19.31 18.49
CA VAL A 574 7.45 19.01 17.54
C VAL A 574 6.88 18.30 16.33
N GLU A 575 7.03 18.95 15.18
CA GLU A 575 6.60 18.42 13.90
C GLU A 575 7.26 17.06 13.63
N ASN A 576 6.44 16.09 13.22
CA ASN A 576 6.89 14.74 12.81
C ASN A 576 7.60 13.92 13.91
N ALA A 577 7.38 14.25 15.19
CA ALA A 577 7.81 13.42 16.31
C ALA A 577 6.83 13.45 17.49
N ALA A 578 6.41 12.28 17.98
CA ALA A 578 5.71 12.20 19.26
C ALA A 578 6.69 12.31 20.44
N LEU A 579 6.55 13.34 21.28
CA LEU A 579 7.41 13.54 22.45
C LEU A 579 6.57 13.66 23.74
N PRO A 580 6.09 12.54 24.31
CA PRO A 580 5.11 12.56 25.40
C PRO A 580 5.47 13.42 26.62
N LEU A 581 6.77 13.60 26.90
CA LEU A 581 7.24 14.40 28.03
C LEU A 581 6.98 15.91 27.91
N VAL A 582 6.76 16.39 26.69
CA VAL A 582 6.51 17.81 26.38
C VAL A 582 5.23 18.00 25.56
N SER A 583 4.48 16.93 25.35
CA SER A 583 3.20 16.90 24.63
C SER A 583 2.03 17.03 25.60
N ASP A 584 0.93 17.57 25.10
CA ASP A 584 -0.36 17.40 25.74
C ASP A 584 -0.89 16.00 25.40
N VAL A 585 -1.16 15.19 26.42
CA VAL A 585 -1.60 13.80 26.24
C VAL A 585 -2.99 13.63 26.84
N ALA A 586 -3.97 13.47 25.96
CA ALA A 586 -5.33 13.13 26.33
C ALA A 586 -5.54 11.62 26.30
N ARG A 587 -6.26 11.08 27.29
CA ARG A 587 -6.60 9.65 27.36
C ARG A 587 -8.09 9.46 27.22
N LEU A 588 -8.50 8.79 26.15
CA LEU A 588 -9.87 8.39 25.87
C LEU A 588 -10.06 6.94 26.35
N GLY A 589 -11.08 6.73 27.18
CA GLY A 589 -11.44 5.40 27.65
C GLY A 589 -12.33 4.69 26.63
N SER A 590 -12.27 3.37 26.57
CA SER A 590 -13.18 2.58 25.75
C SER A 590 -14.64 2.87 26.12
N VAL A 591 -15.47 3.08 25.10
CA VAL A 591 -16.93 3.14 25.18
C VAL A 591 -17.45 2.04 24.27
N GLY A 592 -18.32 1.18 24.81
CA GLY A 592 -18.58 -0.16 24.29
C GLY A 592 -19.19 -0.25 22.91
#